data_AF-A0A7C1WN30-F1
#
_entry.id   AF-A0A7C1WN30-F1
#
_cell.length_a   1.000
_cell.length_b   1.000
_cell.length_c   1.000
_cell.angle_alpha   90.00
_cell.angle_beta   90.00
_cell.angle_gamma   90.00
#
_symmetry.space_group_name_H-M   'P 1'
#
loop_
_entity.id
_entity.type
_entity.pdbx_description
1 polymer ?
#
loop_
_entity_poly.entity_id
_entity_poly.type
_entity_poly.pdbx_seq_one_letter_code
_entity_poly.pdbx_strand_id
1 'polypeptide(L)'
;MFKPYRTPFDEEIRKDLSNVLRDAGVSNNVASAIIELIEQAIVEGTEGKARLPYRQKQPLLGDSINVIPSDIVGSCRDVLVAFCFNGDSFSKRLREVAYHAGIHCPETKVVILVTSQWNPREWERNHRKAFEDLKAVVIIYFVGFGRITRIA
;
A
#
# COMPACT_ATOMS: atom_id res chain seq x y z
N MET A 1 23.21 -11.06 22.32
CA MET A 1 23.43 -9.68 21.86
C MET A 1 22.52 -9.46 20.65
N PHE A 2 21.35 -8.86 20.85
CA PHE A 2 20.41 -8.58 19.77
C PHE A 2 20.99 -7.48 18.88
N LYS A 3 21.25 -7.78 17.60
CA LYS A 3 21.53 -6.72 16.63
C LYS A 3 20.23 -5.93 16.47
N PRO A 4 20.26 -4.58 16.51
CA PRO A 4 19.09 -3.81 16.13
C PRO A 4 18.78 -4.17 14.68
N TYR A 5 17.59 -4.70 14.44
CA TYR A 5 17.08 -4.87 13.09
C TYR A 5 17.19 -3.50 12.42
N ARG A 6 18.02 -3.38 11.38
CA ARG A 6 17.92 -2.23 10.47
C ARG A 6 16.46 -2.17 10.06
N THR A 7 15.82 -1.01 10.24
CA THR A 7 14.46 -0.82 9.76
C THR A 7 14.42 -1.22 8.28
N PRO A 8 13.55 -2.15 7.88
CA PRO A 8 13.46 -2.60 6.49
C PRO A 8 13.03 -1.47 5.54
N PHE A 9 12.58 -0.34 6.10
CA PHE A 9 12.19 0.89 5.43
C PHE A 9 13.34 1.91 5.48
N ASP A 10 14.05 2.05 4.36
CA ASP A 10 15.20 2.94 4.21
C ASP A 10 14.74 4.41 3.99
N GLU A 11 15.59 5.38 4.33
CA GLU A 11 15.39 6.82 4.12
C GLU A 11 15.12 7.16 2.65
N GLU A 12 15.73 6.42 1.72
CA GLU A 12 15.48 6.58 0.30
C GLU A 12 14.02 6.28 -0.07
N ILE A 13 13.45 5.22 0.49
CA ILE A 13 12.05 4.82 0.26
C ILE A 13 11.10 5.81 0.95
N ARG A 14 11.43 6.28 2.16
CA ARG A 14 10.68 7.36 2.84
C ARG A 14 10.62 8.60 1.95
N LYS A 15 11.76 9.00 1.38
CA LYS A 15 11.87 10.19 0.53
C LYS A 15 11.12 10.02 -0.78
N ASP A 16 11.25 8.88 -1.45
CA ASP A 16 10.51 8.54 -2.67
C ASP A 16 9.00 8.62 -2.43
N LEU A 17 8.50 7.91 -1.42
CA LEU A 17 7.07 7.90 -1.09
C LEU A 17 6.56 9.30 -0.71
N SER A 18 7.34 10.05 0.09
CA SER A 18 6.99 11.42 0.46
C SER A 18 6.89 12.35 -0.76
N ASN A 19 7.80 12.20 -1.74
CA ASN A 19 7.76 12.99 -2.96
C ASN A 19 6.51 12.65 -3.79
N VAL A 20 6.21 11.37 -4.00
CA VAL A 20 5.04 10.98 -4.80
C VAL A 20 3.73 11.44 -4.14
N LEU A 21 3.62 11.31 -2.83
CA LEU A 21 2.45 11.78 -2.07
C LEU A 21 2.30 13.30 -2.16
N ARG A 22 3.40 14.06 -2.02
CA ARG A 22 3.39 15.51 -2.17
C ARG A 22 2.98 15.93 -3.58
N ASP A 23 3.52 15.29 -4.61
CA ASP A 23 3.24 15.63 -6.01
C ASP A 23 1.77 15.32 -6.38
N ALA A 24 1.15 14.36 -5.68
CA ALA A 24 -0.28 14.08 -5.76
C ALA A 24 -1.17 15.01 -4.92
N GLY A 25 -0.59 16.00 -4.24
CA GLY A 25 -1.31 16.96 -3.40
C GLY A 25 -1.75 16.43 -2.04
N VAL A 26 -1.18 15.31 -1.58
CA VAL A 26 -1.46 14.76 -0.25
C VAL A 26 -0.75 15.61 0.80
N SER A 27 -1.48 16.02 1.85
CA SER A 27 -0.93 16.85 2.90
C SER A 27 0.13 16.11 3.73
N ASN A 28 1.15 16.83 4.22
CA ASN A 28 2.29 16.25 4.92
C ASN A 28 1.89 15.37 6.12
N ASN A 29 0.85 15.75 6.87
CA ASN A 29 0.34 14.95 7.98
C ASN A 29 -0.22 13.59 7.54
N VAL A 30 -0.93 13.55 6.41
CA VAL A 30 -1.45 12.31 5.83
C VAL A 30 -0.32 11.48 5.25
N ALA A 31 0.65 12.12 4.59
CA ALA A 31 1.82 11.43 4.05
C ALA A 31 2.65 10.74 5.14
N SER A 32 2.95 11.44 6.25
CA SER A 32 3.63 10.85 7.40
C SER A 32 2.87 9.66 7.97
N ALA A 33 1.53 9.76 8.08
CA ALA A 33 0.72 8.69 8.62
C ALA A 33 0.62 7.46 7.68
N ILE A 34 0.69 7.65 6.36
CA ILE A 34 0.83 6.55 5.38
C ILE A 34 2.17 5.85 5.55
N ILE A 35 3.27 6.61 5.71
CA ILE A 35 4.62 6.06 5.91
C ILE A 35 4.66 5.24 7.19
N GLU A 36 4.17 5.78 8.31
CA GLU A 36 4.06 5.06 9.58
C GLU A 36 3.23 3.78 9.47
N LEU A 37 2.10 3.84 8.73
CA LEU A 37 1.24 2.69 8.50
C LEU A 37 1.99 1.56 7.76
N ILE A 38 2.72 1.90 6.70
CA ILE A 38 3.47 0.92 5.91
C ILE A 38 4.62 0.34 6.74
N GLU A 39 5.34 1.18 7.48
CA GLU A 39 6.43 0.74 8.37
C GLU A 39 5.93 -0.24 9.43
N GLN A 40 4.83 0.10 10.10
CA GLN A 40 4.26 -0.77 11.12
C GLN A 40 3.81 -2.11 10.51
N ALA A 41 3.13 -2.09 9.35
CA ALA A 41 2.69 -3.31 8.69
C ALA A 41 3.86 -4.25 8.34
N ILE A 42 5.01 -3.69 7.95
CA ILE A 42 6.22 -4.46 7.66
C ILE A 42 6.87 -5.00 8.94
N VAL A 43 6.92 -4.19 10.01
CA VAL A 43 7.48 -4.60 11.31
C VAL A 43 6.66 -5.73 11.95
N GLU A 44 5.33 -5.71 11.81
CA GLU A 44 4.44 -6.78 12.28
C GLU A 44 4.62 -8.09 11.51
N GLY A 45 5.25 -8.04 10.33
CA GLY A 45 5.68 -9.18 9.55
C GLY A 45 4.73 -9.53 8.39
N THR A 46 5.32 -10.09 7.34
CA THR A 46 4.64 -10.42 6.08
C THR A 46 4.36 -11.91 5.88
N GLU A 47 4.66 -12.75 6.88
CA GLU A 47 4.43 -14.21 6.80
C GLU A 47 2.96 -14.60 6.92
N GLY A 48 2.15 -13.76 7.55
CA GLY A 48 0.71 -13.97 7.72
C GLY A 48 -0.13 -13.27 6.65
N LYS A 49 -1.44 -13.24 6.87
CA LYS A 49 -2.32 -12.29 6.19
C LYS A 49 -1.97 -10.88 6.62
N ALA A 50 -2.09 -9.91 5.71
CA ALA A 50 -2.03 -8.51 6.07
C ALA A 50 -3.10 -8.21 7.13
N ARG A 51 -2.63 -7.84 8.32
CA ARG A 51 -3.47 -7.31 9.39
C ARG A 51 -3.26 -5.81 9.37
N LEU A 52 -4.34 -5.05 9.34
CA LEU A 52 -4.20 -3.63 9.58
C LEU A 52 -3.76 -3.45 11.04
N PRO A 53 -2.74 -2.61 11.34
CA PRO A 53 -2.31 -2.31 12.71
C PRO A 53 -3.35 -1.54 13.57
N TYR A 54 -4.64 -1.61 13.21
CA TYR A 54 -5.54 -0.46 13.18
C TYR A 54 -6.80 -0.59 14.03
N ARG A 55 -6.74 -1.29 15.17
CA ARG A 55 -7.84 -1.17 16.15
C ARG A 55 -7.80 0.12 16.97
N GLN A 56 -6.70 0.88 16.97
CA GLN A 56 -6.56 2.06 17.86
C GLN A 56 -6.37 3.42 17.15
N LYS A 57 -6.04 3.48 15.85
CA LYS A 57 -5.80 4.75 15.12
C LYS A 57 -6.82 5.10 14.02
N GLN A 58 -7.89 4.31 13.87
CA GLN A 58 -8.94 4.49 12.85
C GLN A 58 -9.48 5.94 12.69
N PRO A 59 -9.68 6.73 13.76
CA PRO A 59 -10.24 8.07 13.60
C PRO A 59 -9.33 9.04 12.85
N LEU A 60 -8.00 8.85 12.90
CA LEU A 60 -7.04 9.81 12.32
C LEU A 60 -6.73 9.53 10.84
N LEU A 61 -6.83 8.28 10.39
CA LEU A 61 -6.60 7.91 8.99
C LEU A 61 -7.89 7.64 8.21
N GLY A 62 -8.98 7.22 8.86
CA GLY A 62 -10.26 6.89 8.22
C GLY A 62 -10.88 8.07 7.47
N ASP A 63 -10.48 9.29 7.81
CA ASP A 63 -10.89 10.50 7.10
C ASP A 63 -10.02 10.91 5.93
N SER A 64 -8.84 10.30 5.76
CA SER A 64 -7.85 10.77 4.78
C SER A 64 -7.42 9.72 3.76
N ILE A 65 -7.49 8.43 4.10
CA ILE A 65 -7.04 7.35 3.21
C ILE A 65 -8.00 6.15 3.22
N ASN A 66 -8.03 5.41 2.12
CA ASN A 66 -8.60 4.08 2.07
C ASN A 66 -7.49 3.03 2.25
N VAL A 67 -7.81 1.94 2.94
CA VAL A 67 -6.85 0.84 3.15
C VAL A 67 -7.47 -0.51 2.80
N ILE A 68 -6.71 -1.40 2.18
CA ILE A 68 -7.13 -2.77 1.85
C ILE A 68 -6.10 -3.76 2.44
N PRO A 69 -6.51 -4.79 3.20
CA PRO A 69 -7.90 -5.19 3.44
C PRO A 69 -8.52 -4.27 4.50
N SER A 70 -9.84 -4.05 4.44
CA SER A 70 -10.57 -3.30 5.46
C SER A 70 -11.83 -4.07 5.85
N ASP A 71 -12.14 -4.08 7.15
CA ASP A 71 -13.41 -4.60 7.67
C ASP A 71 -14.53 -3.54 7.63
N ILE A 72 -14.22 -2.32 7.20
CA ILE A 72 -15.12 -1.17 7.21
C ILE A 72 -15.31 -0.65 5.79
N VAL A 73 -16.56 -0.35 5.45
CA VAL A 73 -16.94 0.42 4.27
C VAL A 73 -16.82 1.91 4.61
N GLY A 74 -15.81 2.57 4.05
CA GLY A 74 -15.58 4.01 4.20
C GLY A 74 -16.01 4.81 2.97
N SER A 75 -15.91 6.14 3.06
CA SER A 75 -16.09 7.04 1.91
C SER A 75 -14.89 6.97 0.96
N CYS A 76 -15.08 7.36 -0.31
CA CYS A 76 -13.97 7.48 -1.26
C CYS A 76 -12.96 8.55 -0.82
N ARG A 77 -11.68 8.25 -1.01
CA ARG A 77 -10.53 9.07 -0.62
C ARG A 77 -9.50 9.12 -1.76
N ASP A 78 -8.69 10.17 -1.75
CA ASP A 78 -7.66 10.44 -2.76
C ASP A 78 -6.53 9.40 -2.76
N VAL A 79 -6.28 8.74 -1.64
CA VAL A 79 -5.21 7.74 -1.51
C VAL A 79 -5.78 6.39 -1.11
N LEU A 80 -5.35 5.35 -1.81
CA LEU A 80 -5.59 3.96 -1.48
C LEU A 80 -4.28 3.26 -1.15
N VAL A 81 -4.20 2.63 0.03
CA VAL A 81 -3.05 1.80 0.45
C VAL A 81 -3.50 0.35 0.57
N ALA A 82 -2.84 -0.57 -0.11
CA ALA A 82 -3.19 -1.98 -0.13
C ALA A 82 -2.01 -2.85 0.32
N PHE A 83 -2.28 -3.86 1.15
CA PHE A 83 -1.28 -4.78 1.70
C PHE A 83 -1.54 -6.22 1.26
N CYS A 84 -0.61 -6.86 0.56
CA CYS A 84 -0.77 -8.26 0.15
C CYS A 84 0.40 -9.12 0.63
N PHE A 85 0.19 -9.87 1.71
CA PHE A 85 1.26 -10.64 2.36
C PHE A 85 1.10 -12.15 2.17
N ASN A 86 2.01 -12.97 2.73
CA ASN A 86 2.15 -14.39 2.41
C ASN A 86 0.87 -15.21 2.66
N GLY A 87 0.02 -14.78 3.58
CA GLY A 87 -1.28 -15.42 3.86
C GLY A 87 -2.44 -14.96 2.96
N ASP A 88 -2.23 -13.98 2.10
CA ASP A 88 -3.22 -13.43 1.18
C ASP A 88 -3.13 -14.07 -0.22
N SER A 89 -4.14 -13.81 -1.05
CA SER A 89 -4.12 -14.17 -2.48
C SER A 89 -3.77 -12.94 -3.31
N PHE A 90 -2.58 -12.94 -3.92
CA PHE A 90 -2.10 -11.86 -4.77
C PHE A 90 -3.10 -11.46 -5.86
N SER A 91 -3.57 -12.44 -6.67
CA SER A 91 -4.60 -12.17 -7.69
C SER A 91 -5.85 -11.52 -7.14
N LYS A 92 -6.35 -11.97 -5.98
CA LYS A 92 -7.59 -11.43 -5.41
C LYS A 92 -7.36 -10.00 -4.94
N ARG A 93 -6.22 -9.74 -4.29
CA ARG A 93 -5.90 -8.40 -3.81
C ARG A 93 -5.73 -7.40 -4.95
N LEU A 94 -5.08 -7.80 -6.04
CA LEU A 94 -4.97 -6.95 -7.23
C LEU A 94 -6.34 -6.60 -7.83
N ARG A 95 -7.25 -7.58 -7.92
CA ARG A 95 -8.63 -7.33 -8.39
C ARG A 95 -9.39 -6.39 -7.46
N GLU A 96 -9.24 -6.56 -6.15
CA GLU A 96 -9.87 -5.72 -5.14
C GLU A 96 -9.39 -4.26 -5.27
N VAL A 97 -8.09 -4.06 -5.45
CA VAL A 97 -7.50 -2.73 -5.68
C VAL A 97 -7.99 -2.12 -6.99
N ALA A 98 -7.96 -2.88 -8.09
CA ALA A 98 -8.41 -2.39 -9.39
C ALA A 98 -9.91 -2.06 -9.39
N TYR A 99 -10.74 -2.87 -8.75
CA TYR A 99 -12.16 -2.59 -8.56
C TYR A 99 -12.37 -1.32 -7.72
N HIS A 100 -11.64 -1.18 -6.61
CA HIS A 100 -11.77 -0.03 -5.74
C HIS A 100 -11.39 1.27 -6.46
N ALA A 101 -10.18 1.35 -7.02
CA ALA A 101 -9.68 2.58 -7.64
C ALA A 101 -10.26 2.83 -9.04
N GLY A 102 -10.73 1.80 -9.75
CA GLY A 102 -11.25 1.94 -11.11
C GLY A 102 -12.76 2.10 -11.20
N ILE A 103 -13.51 1.53 -10.25
CA ILE A 103 -14.98 1.46 -10.31
C ILE A 103 -15.63 2.10 -9.09
N HIS A 104 -15.22 1.72 -7.88
CA HIS A 104 -15.88 2.19 -6.66
C HIS A 104 -15.54 3.65 -6.33
N CYS A 105 -14.26 3.98 -6.39
CA CYS A 105 -13.69 5.29 -6.10
C CYS A 105 -12.78 5.75 -7.25
N PRO A 106 -13.36 6.08 -8.43
CA PRO A 106 -12.60 6.45 -9.63
C PRO A 106 -11.80 7.74 -9.50
N GLU A 107 -12.08 8.54 -8.46
CA GLU A 107 -11.38 9.78 -8.12
C GLU A 107 -10.14 9.56 -7.25
N THR A 108 -9.83 8.30 -6.88
CA THR A 108 -8.56 7.99 -6.22
C THR A 108 -7.39 8.44 -7.10
N LYS A 109 -6.48 9.22 -6.52
CA LYS A 109 -5.34 9.83 -7.21
C LYS A 109 -4.06 9.01 -7.06
N VAL A 110 -3.93 8.29 -5.95
CA VAL A 110 -2.74 7.48 -5.64
C VAL A 110 -3.15 6.10 -5.14
N VAL A 111 -2.55 5.08 -5.72
CA VAL A 111 -2.65 3.69 -5.28
C VAL A 111 -1.27 3.21 -4.87
N ILE A 112 -1.13 2.79 -3.61
CA ILE A 112 0.10 2.21 -3.07
C ILE A 112 -0.18 0.75 -2.75
N LEU A 113 0.48 -0.18 -3.44
CA LEU A 113 0.43 -1.60 -3.14
C LEU A 113 1.73 -2.02 -2.46
N VAL A 114 1.65 -2.55 -1.25
CA VAL A 114 2.79 -3.15 -0.54
C VAL A 114 2.59 -4.66 -0.49
N THR A 115 3.54 -5.43 -1.02
CA THR A 115 3.38 -6.88 -1.13
C THR A 115 4.66 -7.66 -0.86
N SER A 116 4.53 -8.86 -0.28
CA SER A 116 5.62 -9.85 -0.18
C SER A 116 5.54 -10.97 -1.21
N GLN A 117 4.55 -10.94 -2.12
CA GLN A 117 4.26 -12.01 -3.07
C GLN A 117 4.37 -11.55 -4.53
N TRP A 118 5.30 -10.66 -4.87
CA TRP A 118 5.38 -10.12 -6.22
C TRP A 118 5.58 -11.22 -7.28
N ASN A 119 4.65 -11.28 -8.24
CA ASN A 119 4.69 -12.22 -9.36
C ASN A 119 4.56 -11.47 -10.70
N PRO A 120 5.69 -11.18 -11.39
CA PRO A 120 5.70 -10.42 -12.64
C PRO A 120 4.86 -11.06 -13.75
N ARG A 121 4.82 -12.41 -13.82
CA ARG A 121 4.07 -13.12 -14.87
C ARG A 121 2.57 -12.97 -14.67
N GLU A 122 2.12 -13.02 -13.42
CA GLU A 122 0.71 -12.84 -13.07
C GLU A 122 0.28 -11.38 -13.27
N TRP A 123 1.12 -10.44 -12.85
CA TRP A 123 0.92 -9.01 -13.10
C TRP A 123 0.72 -8.72 -14.59
N GLU A 124 1.69 -9.10 -15.42
CA GLU A 124 1.70 -8.80 -16.85
C GLU A 124 0.48 -9.40 -17.57
N ARG A 125 0.15 -10.65 -17.25
CA ARG A 125 -0.90 -11.38 -17.96
C ARG A 125 -2.31 -10.95 -17.58
N ASN A 126 -2.54 -10.63 -16.30
CA ASN A 126 -3.90 -10.56 -15.75
C ASN A 126 -4.29 -9.19 -15.21
N HIS A 127 -3.34 -8.33 -14.84
CA HIS A 127 -3.65 -7.13 -14.05
C HIS A 127 -3.11 -5.83 -14.65
N ARG A 128 -1.96 -5.86 -15.33
CA ARG A 128 -1.28 -4.66 -15.86
C ARG A 128 -2.24 -3.69 -16.56
N LYS A 129 -3.01 -4.17 -17.54
CA LYS A 129 -3.96 -3.32 -18.28
C LYS A 129 -4.98 -2.62 -17.37
N ALA A 130 -5.55 -3.34 -16.41
CA ALA A 130 -6.54 -2.77 -15.48
C ALA A 130 -5.94 -1.67 -14.60
N PHE A 131 -4.64 -1.77 -14.27
CA PHE A 131 -3.92 -0.74 -13.52
C PHE A 131 -3.46 0.43 -14.39
N GLU A 132 -3.09 0.19 -15.66
CA GLU A 132 -2.79 1.24 -16.65
C GLU A 132 -4.01 2.09 -16.98
N ASP A 133 -5.21 1.51 -16.95
CA ASP A 133 -6.48 2.21 -17.20
C ASP A 133 -6.95 3.05 -15.98
N LEU A 134 -6.25 2.99 -14.84
CA LEU A 134 -6.59 3.80 -13.67
C LEU A 134 -6.22 5.27 -13.87
N LYS A 135 -7.05 6.17 -13.34
CA LYS A 135 -6.75 7.62 -13.24
C LYS A 135 -5.82 7.97 -12.08
N ALA A 136 -5.18 6.97 -11.47
CA ALA A 136 -4.33 7.08 -10.31
C ALA A 136 -2.86 6.84 -10.66
N VAL A 137 -1.96 7.51 -9.94
CA VAL A 137 -0.56 7.10 -9.86
C VAL A 137 -0.48 5.80 -9.08
N VAL A 138 0.00 4.73 -9.73
CA VAL A 138 0.19 3.42 -9.10
C VAL A 138 1.64 3.27 -8.66
N ILE A 139 1.83 2.92 -7.39
CA ILE A 139 3.12 2.62 -6.78
C ILE A 139 3.05 1.22 -6.21
N ILE A 140 4.02 0.38 -6.53
CA ILE A 140 4.10 -0.97 -5.98
C ILE A 140 5.42 -1.13 -5.24
N TYR A 141 5.36 -1.59 -4.00
CA TYR A 141 6.51 -1.93 -3.19
C TYR A 141 6.53 -3.44 -2.92
N PHE A 142 7.68 -4.04 -3.19
CA PHE A 142 7.97 -5.42 -2.78
C PHE A 142 8.69 -5.42 -1.44
N VAL A 143 8.23 -6.26 -0.51
CA VAL A 143 8.84 -6.51 0.79
C VAL A 143 9.39 -7.92 0.80
N GLY A 144 10.71 -8.06 0.86
CA GLY A 144 11.37 -9.36 0.86
C GLY A 144 12.80 -9.25 1.36
N PHE A 145 13.33 -10.34 1.91
CA PHE A 145 14.73 -10.44 2.36
C PHE A 145 15.15 -9.33 3.34
N GLY A 146 14.21 -8.86 4.17
CA GLY A 146 14.45 -7.81 5.16
C GLY A 146 14.56 -6.39 4.57
N ARG A 147 14.05 -6.16 3.35
CA ARG A 147 14.05 -4.85 2.69
C ARG A 147 12.72 -4.58 1.99
N ILE A 148 12.41 -3.30 1.80
CA ILE A 148 11.39 -2.83 0.87
C ILE A 148 12.05 -2.25 -0.39
N THR A 149 11.44 -2.45 -1.56
CA THR A 149 11.94 -1.90 -2.82
C THR A 149 10.76 -1.54 -3.72
N ARG A 150 10.84 -0.40 -4.40
CA ARG A 150 9.85 0.01 -5.39
C ARG A 150 9.99 -0.87 -6.64
N ILE A 151 8.86 -1.36 -7.13
CA ILE A 151 8.76 -2.05 -8.41
C ILE A 151 8.47 -0.99 -9.46
N ALA A 152 9.31 -0.96 -10.50
CA ALA A 152 9.26 0.01 -11.59
C ALA A 152 7.92 0.01 -12.33
#